data_AF-A0A3N5HCI1-F1
#
_entry.id   AF-A0A3N5HCI1-F1
#
_cell.length_a   1.000
_cell.length_b   1.000
_cell.length_c   1.000
_cell.angle_alpha   90.00
_cell.angle_beta   90.00
_cell.angle_gamma   90.00
#
_symmetry.space_group_name_H-M   'P 1'
#
loop_
_entity.id
_entity.type
_entity.pdbx_description
1 polymer ?
#
loop_
_entity_poly.entity_id
_entity_poly.type
_entity_poly.pdbx_seq_one_letter_code
_entity_poly.pdbx_strand_id
1 'polypeptide(L)' 'MAEIGYGLIGTGFMGRAHAYAYRAAPAVFPDIPRVRLRGVADADVAAAARFATQYGFETSTGDWRR' A
#
# COMPACT_ATOMS: atom_id res chain seq x y z
N MET A 1 -18.11 9.55 -3.30
CA MET A 1 -16.77 10.17 -3.39
C MET A 1 -15.91 9.28 -4.26
N ALA A 2 -15.00 9.86 -5.05
CA ALA A 2 -14.05 9.07 -5.84
C ALA A 2 -13.15 8.25 -4.91
N GLU A 3 -12.82 7.02 -5.30
CA GLU A 3 -11.88 6.16 -4.59
C GLU A 3 -10.53 6.18 -5.32
N ILE A 4 -9.44 6.25 -4.57
CA ILE A 4 -8.07 6.26 -5.12
C ILE A 4 -7.41 4.92 -4.81
N GLY A 5 -7.04 4.20 -5.86
CA GLY A 5 -6.20 3.01 -5.75
C GLY A 5 -4.75 3.40 -5.51
N TYR A 6 -4.18 2.94 -4.40
CA TYR A 6 -2.79 3.17 -4.03
C TYR A 6 -1.93 1.94 -4.30
N GLY A 7 -0.90 2.11 -5.14
CA GLY A 7 0.15 1.12 -5.39
C GLY A 7 1.44 1.55 -4.71
N LEU A 8 2.11 0.64 -4.01
CA LEU A 8 3.40 0.88 -3.36
C LEU A 8 4.51 0.06 -4.03
N ILE A 9 5.66 0.67 -4.34
CA ILE A 9 6.86 -0.04 -4.80
C ILE A 9 7.94 0.10 -3.74
N GLY A 10 8.39 -1.02 -3.19
CA GLY A 10 9.37 -1.11 -2.12
C GLY A 10 8.72 -1.28 -0.74
N THR A 11 9.16 -2.31 -0.02
CA THR A 11 8.67 -2.72 1.30
C THR A 11 9.63 -2.38 2.44
N GLY A 12 10.65 -1.59 2.16
CA GLY A 12 11.63 -1.11 3.13
C GLY A 12 11.05 -0.09 4.12
N PHE A 13 11.93 0.71 4.73
CA PHE A 13 11.54 1.68 5.76
C PHE A 13 10.44 2.64 5.30
N MET A 14 10.61 3.30 4.14
CA MET A 14 9.61 4.23 3.62
C MET A 14 8.32 3.50 3.20
N GLY A 15 8.40 2.28 2.68
CA GLY A 15 7.22 1.48 2.38
C GLY A 15 6.30 1.34 3.60
N ARG A 16 6.86 0.99 4.76
CA ARG A 16 6.12 0.91 6.04
C ARG A 16 5.52 2.24 6.46
N ALA A 17 6.28 3.32 6.36
CA ALA A 17 5.82 4.67 6.72
C ALA A 17 4.62 5.10 5.87
N HIS A 18 4.69 4.89 4.55
CA HIS A 18 3.59 5.20 3.63
C HIS A 18 2.38 4.32 3.87
N ALA A 19 2.56 3.01 4.07
CA ALA A 19 1.46 2.10 4.37
C ALA A 19 0.72 2.49 5.66
N TYR A 20 1.46 2.92 6.68
CA TYR A 20 0.86 3.45 7.91
C TYR A 20 0.12 4.77 7.66
N ALA A 21 0.76 5.71 6.97
CA ALA A 21 0.20 7.03 6.69
C ALA A 21 -1.14 6.94 5.95
N TYR A 22 -1.24 6.12 4.89
CA TYR A 22 -2.49 6.00 4.11
C TYR A 22 -3.61 5.27 4.86
N ARG A 23 -3.29 4.40 5.83
CA ARG A 23 -4.30 3.82 6.72
C ARG A 23 -4.79 4.81 7.77
N ALA A 24 -3.92 5.68 8.26
CA ALA A 24 -4.24 6.69 9.26
C ALA A 24 -4.91 7.94 8.64
N ALA A 25 -4.65 8.22 7.36
CA ALA A 25 -5.07 9.46 6.71
C ALA A 25 -6.57 9.78 6.85
N PRO A 26 -7.53 8.84 6.73
CA PRO A 26 -8.95 9.16 6.91
C PRO A 26 -9.32 9.62 8.33
N ALA A 27 -8.56 9.18 9.35
CA ALA A 27 -8.78 9.61 10.72
C ALA A 27 -8.20 11.01 11.00
N VAL A 28 -7.18 11.43 10.25
CA VAL A 28 -6.54 12.75 10.38
C VAL A 28 -7.21 13.79 9.48
N PHE A 29 -7.64 13.40 8.29
CA PHE A 29 -8.25 14.24 7.28
C PHE A 29 -9.59 13.63 6.84
N PRO A 30 -10.72 14.00 7.46
CA PRO A 30 -12.00 13.34 7.22
C PRO A 30 -12.58 13.59 5.81
N ASP A 31 -12.17 14.67 5.14
CA ASP A 31 -12.73 15.11 3.85
C ASP A 31 -11.92 14.67 2.62
N ILE A 32 -11.03 13.68 2.76
CA ILE A 32 -10.23 13.15 1.64
C ILE A 32 -10.95 12.00 0.92
N PRO A 33 -10.64 11.75 -0.37
CA PRO A 33 -11.03 10.53 -1.05
C PRO A 33 -10.59 9.27 -0.28
N ARG A 34 -11.43 8.23 -0.30
CA ARG A 34 -11.06 6.94 0.29
C ARG A 34 -9.85 6.36 -0.46
N VAL A 35 -8.82 5.99 0.28
CA VAL A 35 -7.63 5.32 -0.27
C VAL A 35 -7.79 3.80 -0.10
N ARG A 36 -7.67 3.08 -1.21
CA ARG A 36 -7.69 1.62 -1.24
C ARG A 36 -6.29 1.10 -1.54
N LEU A 37 -5.70 0.35 -0.61
CA LEU A 37 -4.38 -0.25 -0.75
C LEU A 37 -4.43 -1.37 -1.80
N ARG A 38 -4.22 -1.01 -3.08
CA ARG A 38 -4.48 -1.88 -4.22
C ARG A 38 -3.40 -2.93 -4.39
N GLY A 39 -2.13 -2.54 -4.38
CA GLY A 39 -1.04 -3.47 -4.63
C GLY A 39 0.29 -3.00 -4.06
N VAL A 40 1.15 -3.96 -3.75
CA VAL A 40 2.54 -3.70 -3.36
C VAL A 40 3.50 -4.51 -4.20
N ALA A 41 4.58 -3.88 -4.66
CA ALA A 41 5.64 -4.52 -5.43
C ALA A 41 6.96 -4.45 -4.66
N ASP A 42 7.76 -5.52 -4.73
CA ASP A 42 9.14 -5.51 -4.26
C ASP A 42 9.98 -6.44 -5.13
N ALA A 43 11.30 -6.23 -5.17
CA ALA A 43 12.21 -7.16 -5.84
C ALA A 43 12.21 -8.54 -5.16
N ASP A 44 11.95 -8.59 -3.85
CA ASP A 44 11.67 -9.84 -3.12
C ASP A 44 10.15 -10.09 -3.06
N VAL A 45 9.69 -11.05 -3.86
CA VAL A 45 8.27 -11.44 -3.93
C VAL A 45 7.73 -11.93 -2.58
N ALA A 46 8.55 -12.57 -1.75
CA ALA A 46 8.13 -13.05 -0.44
C ALA A 46 7.98 -11.87 0.53
N ALA A 47 8.87 -10.87 0.45
CA ALA A 47 8.73 -9.62 1.20
C ALA A 47 7.46 -8.86 0.80
N ALA A 48 7.19 -8.74 -0.51
CA ALA A 48 5.95 -8.12 -1.02
C ALA A 48 4.69 -8.82 -0.49
N ALA A 49 4.64 -10.16 -0.53
CA ALA A 49 3.49 -10.93 -0.05
C ALA A 49 3.26 -10.80 1.46
N ARG A 50 4.34 -10.83 2.26
CA ARG A 50 4.27 -10.61 3.71
C ARG A 50 3.78 -9.21 4.02
N PHE A 51 4.32 -8.21 3.32
CA PHE A 51 3.95 -6.82 3.49
C PHE A 51 2.48 -6.56 3.13
N ALA A 52 2.00 -7.16 2.03
CA ALA A 52 0.61 -7.07 1.63
C ALA A 52 -0.33 -7.61 2.73
N THR A 53 -0.02 -8.78 3.25
CA THR A 53 -0.77 -9.38 4.37
C THR A 53 -0.75 -8.50 5.61
N GLN A 54 0.42 -7.97 5.98
CA GLN A 54 0.59 -7.18 7.20
C GLN A 54 -0.17 -5.85 7.17
N TYR A 55 -0.15 -5.15 6.03
CA TYR A 55 -0.71 -3.81 5.90
C TYR A 55 -2.08 -3.78 5.18
N GLY A 56 -2.54 -4.91 4.66
CA GLY A 56 -3.84 -5.05 4.00
C GLY A 56 -3.86 -4.55 2.56
N PHE A 57 -2.79 -4.80 1.79
CA PHE A 57 -2.84 -4.62 0.33
C PHE A 57 -3.54 -5.82 -0.32
N GLU A 58 -4.31 -5.58 -1.37
CA GLU A 58 -5.07 -6.65 -2.04
C GLU A 58 -4.21 -7.57 -2.89
N THR A 59 -3.16 -7.03 -3.51
CA THR A 59 -2.24 -7.78 -4.35
C THR A 59 -0.79 -7.53 -3.95
N SER A 60 0.06 -8.50 -4.29
CA SER A 60 1.51 -8.34 -4.21
C SER A 60 2.16 -8.89 -5.48
N THR A 61 3.28 -8.31 -5.88
CA THR A 61 4.01 -8.72 -7.09
C THR A 61 5.52 -8.56 -6.91
N GLY A 62 6.29 -9.40 -7.60
CA GLY A 62 7.74 -9.25 -7.78
C GLY A 62 8.14 -8.30 -8.92
N ASP A 63 7.15 -7.84 -9.69
CA ASP A 63 7.33 -7.01 -10.88
C ASP A 63 6.41 -5.78 -10.80
N TRP A 64 7.01 -4.61 -10.62
CA TRP A 64 6.30 -3.35 -10.41
C TRP A 64 5.59 -2.81 -11.66
N ARG A 65 5.91 -3.35 -12.85
CA ARG A 65 5.27 -2.90 -14.11
C ARG A 65 3.91 -3.55 -14.35
N ARG A 66 3.53 -4.52 -13.52
CA ARG A 66 2.30 -5.29 -13.62
C ARG A 66 1.19 -4.75 -12.73
#